data_AF-A0A969SN48-F1
#
_entry.id   AF-A0A969SN48-F1
#
_cell.length_a   1.000
_cell.length_b   1.000
_cell.length_c   1.000
_cell.angle_alpha   90.00
_cell.angle_beta   90.00
_cell.angle_gamma   90.00
#
_symmetry.space_group_name_H-M   'P 1'
#
loop_
_entity.id
_entity.type
_entity.pdbx_description
1 polymer ?
#
loop_
_entity_poly.entity_id
_entity_poly.type
_entity_poly.pdbx_seq_one_letter_code
_entity_poly.pdbx_strand_id
1 'polypeptide(L)'
;MKNQTENNSTAQIRALNDKFRQTFDTKLGKVIITHGCGYLNTNQLQQLLQAVKQFSDFNENNDPWKEHDMGKIELFDEKFFFKIDYFDRQKYEQGIASQEPENVHKTFRVMTIMLTSEY
;
A
#
# COMPACT_ATOMS: atom_id res chain seq x y z
N MET A 1 18.83 23.53 -10.20
CA MET A 1 17.90 23.72 -9.07
C MET A 1 16.69 22.81 -9.27
N LYS A 2 16.88 21.50 -9.07
CA LYS A 2 15.83 20.59 -8.59
C LYS A 2 16.09 20.46 -7.08
N ASN A 3 15.13 20.08 -6.23
CA ASN A 3 15.31 19.74 -4.78
C ASN A 3 14.50 20.56 -3.74
N GLN A 4 13.41 21.22 -4.09
CA GLN A 4 12.41 21.64 -3.07
C GLN A 4 11.01 21.08 -3.35
N THR A 5 10.60 20.96 -4.61
CA THR A 5 9.27 20.43 -4.97
C THR A 5 9.19 18.90 -4.81
N GLU A 6 10.23 18.15 -5.20
CA GLU A 6 10.25 16.67 -5.15
C GLU A 6 10.19 16.12 -3.71
N ASN A 7 10.93 16.72 -2.76
CA ASN A 7 10.90 16.31 -1.35
C ASN A 7 9.55 16.57 -0.66
N ASN A 8 8.80 17.58 -1.11
CA ASN A 8 7.49 17.90 -0.54
C ASN A 8 6.42 16.90 -1.01
N SER A 9 6.50 16.46 -2.27
CA SER A 9 5.60 15.45 -2.82
C SER A 9 5.79 14.08 -2.15
N THR A 10 7.03 13.58 -2.00
CA THR A 10 7.27 12.28 -1.34
C THR A 10 6.75 12.22 0.09
N ALA A 11 6.96 13.28 0.89
CA ALA A 11 6.43 13.34 2.25
C ALA A 11 4.88 13.32 2.29
N GLN A 12 4.24 14.01 1.34
CA GLN A 12 2.79 13.99 1.21
C GLN A 12 2.26 12.63 0.76
N ILE A 13 2.91 11.99 -0.22
CA ILE A 13 2.57 10.64 -0.68
C ILE A 13 2.67 9.65 0.49
N ARG A 14 3.79 9.69 1.23
CA ARG A 14 4.00 8.90 2.44
C ARG A 14 2.88 9.07 3.45
N ALA A 15 2.56 10.32 3.80
CA ALA A 15 1.50 10.60 4.78
C ALA A 15 0.14 10.04 4.34
N LEU A 16 -0.17 10.09 3.04
CA LEU A 16 -1.40 9.53 2.49
C LEU A 16 -1.38 8.00 2.46
N ASN A 17 -0.23 7.38 2.15
CA ASN A 17 -0.06 5.93 2.19
C ASN A 17 -0.19 5.39 3.60
N ASP A 18 0.48 6.02 4.57
CA ASP A 18 0.35 5.67 5.99
C ASP A 18 -1.09 5.83 6.48
N LYS A 19 -1.73 6.96 6.16
CA LYS A 19 -3.15 7.16 6.50
C LYS A 19 -4.01 6.04 5.92
N PHE A 20 -3.86 5.74 4.64
CA PHE A 20 -4.64 4.67 4.00
C PHE A 20 -4.34 3.29 4.60
N ARG A 21 -3.07 2.92 4.74
CA ARG A 21 -2.63 1.63 5.29
C ARG A 21 -3.07 1.43 6.74
N GLN A 22 -3.02 2.46 7.59
CA GLN A 22 -3.36 2.35 9.01
C GLN A 22 -4.88 2.31 9.25
N THR A 23 -5.67 2.96 8.39
CA THR A 23 -7.12 3.14 8.60
C THR A 23 -7.99 2.29 7.68
N PHE A 24 -7.48 1.91 6.52
CA PHE A 24 -8.25 1.42 5.38
C PHE A 24 -9.40 2.36 4.96
N ASP A 25 -9.19 3.67 5.07
CA ASP A 25 -10.19 4.68 4.68
C ASP A 25 -10.58 4.51 3.20
N THR A 26 -11.83 4.12 2.98
CA THR A 26 -12.39 3.85 1.64
C THR A 26 -12.49 5.09 0.77
N LYS A 27 -12.35 6.29 1.35
CA LYS A 27 -12.23 7.54 0.57
C LYS A 27 -10.88 7.66 -0.13
N LEU A 28 -9.83 7.05 0.42
CA LEU A 28 -8.48 7.09 -0.14
C LEU A 28 -8.22 5.95 -1.14
N GLY A 29 -8.88 4.81 -0.96
CA GLY A 29 -8.57 3.62 -1.75
C GLY A 29 -9.40 2.39 -1.41
N LYS A 30 -8.97 1.24 -1.94
CA LYS A 30 -9.52 -0.08 -1.62
C LYS A 30 -8.42 -1.08 -1.30
N VAL A 31 -8.75 -2.06 -0.45
CA VAL A 31 -7.87 -3.18 -0.11
C VAL A 31 -8.31 -4.40 -0.90
N ILE A 32 -7.36 -5.05 -1.56
CA ILE A 32 -7.52 -6.32 -2.27
C ILE A 32 -6.67 -7.35 -1.55
N ILE A 33 -7.24 -8.51 -1.26
CA ILE A 33 -6.51 -9.66 -0.74
C ILE A 33 -6.55 -10.72 -1.85
N THR A 34 -5.39 -11.20 -2.27
CA THR A 34 -5.30 -12.18 -3.36
C THR A 34 -5.82 -13.54 -2.93
N HIS A 35 -6.13 -14.38 -3.91
CA HIS A 35 -6.56 -15.75 -3.67
C HIS A 35 -5.48 -16.58 -2.95
N GLY A 36 -4.19 -16.26 -3.09
CA GLY A 36 -3.12 -16.91 -2.34
C GLY A 36 -3.30 -16.84 -0.83
N CYS A 37 -3.97 -15.81 -0.31
CA CYS A 37 -4.30 -15.69 1.12
C CYS A 37 -5.58 -16.45 1.53
N GLY A 38 -6.27 -17.12 0.60
CA GLY A 38 -7.58 -17.73 0.83
C GLY A 38 -7.60 -18.92 1.80
N TYR A 39 -6.43 -19.48 2.15
CA TYR A 39 -6.32 -20.53 3.16
C TYR A 39 -6.38 -19.99 4.60
N LEU A 40 -6.23 -18.68 4.80
CA LEU A 40 -6.26 -18.06 6.12
C LEU A 40 -7.68 -18.08 6.68
N ASN A 41 -7.82 -18.54 7.92
CA ASN A 41 -9.07 -18.37 8.63
C ASN A 41 -9.28 -16.91 9.06
N THR A 42 -10.48 -16.57 9.53
CA THR A 42 -10.86 -15.20 9.92
C THR A 42 -9.89 -14.57 10.93
N ASN A 43 -9.41 -15.34 11.92
CA ASN A 43 -8.50 -14.81 12.94
C ASN A 43 -7.11 -14.52 12.35
N GLN A 44 -6.58 -15.45 11.55
CA GLN A 44 -5.31 -15.24 10.85
C GLN A 44 -5.37 -14.04 9.90
N LEU A 45 -6.47 -13.88 9.17
CA LEU A 45 -6.67 -12.73 8.30
C LEU A 45 -6.72 -11.40 9.09
N GLN A 46 -7.41 -11.38 10.24
CA GLN A 46 -7.43 -10.21 11.11
C GLN A 46 -6.03 -9.85 11.63
N GLN A 47 -5.24 -10.85 12.02
CA GLN A 47 -3.85 -10.66 12.45
C GLN A 47 -2.97 -10.11 11.32
N LEU A 48 -3.10 -10.63 10.10
CA LEU A 48 -2.39 -10.11 8.93
C LEU A 48 -2.76 -8.66 8.63
N LEU A 49 -4.06 -8.34 8.63
CA LEU A 49 -4.55 -6.96 8.43
C LEU A 49 -4.05 -6.01 9.53
N GLN A 50 -3.99 -6.47 10.77
CA GLN A 50 -3.44 -5.70 11.88
C GLN A 50 -1.93 -5.47 11.72
N ALA A 51 -1.18 -6.49 11.29
CA ALA A 51 0.24 -6.37 11.00
C ALA A 51 0.51 -5.37 9.87
N VAL A 52 -0.30 -5.36 8.81
CA VAL A 52 -0.23 -4.34 7.73
C VAL A 52 -0.46 -2.93 8.29
N LYS A 53 -1.47 -2.74 9.13
CA LYS A 53 -1.75 -1.44 9.77
C LYS A 53 -0.61 -0.96 10.65
N GLN A 54 0.06 -1.87 11.37
CA GLN A 54 1.12 -1.55 12.34
C GLN A 54 2.54 -1.58 11.75
N PHE A 55 2.68 -2.01 10.49
CA PHE A 55 3.98 -2.12 9.85
C PHE A 55 4.75 -0.79 9.91
N SER A 56 6.01 -0.88 10.31
CA SER A 56 6.90 0.28 10.51
C SER A 56 8.36 -0.01 10.17
N ASP A 57 8.69 -1.23 9.74
CA ASP A 57 10.04 -1.63 9.32
C ASP A 57 10.34 -1.24 7.87
N PHE A 58 10.15 0.05 7.56
CA PHE A 58 10.53 0.62 6.26
C PHE A 58 12.03 0.88 6.24
N ASN A 59 12.71 0.35 5.23
CA ASN A 59 14.15 0.47 5.05
C ASN A 59 14.50 0.52 3.55
N GLU A 60 15.77 0.78 3.24
CA GLU A 60 16.23 0.98 1.86
C GLU A 60 15.94 -0.20 0.92
N ASN A 61 15.75 -1.42 1.46
CA ASN A 61 15.46 -2.61 0.65
C ASN A 61 13.99 -2.72 0.25
N ASN A 62 13.05 -2.20 1.06
CA ASN A 62 11.61 -2.34 0.83
C ASN A 62 10.90 -1.02 0.51
N ASP A 63 11.57 0.12 0.70
CA ASP A 63 11.01 1.45 0.52
C ASP A 63 12.05 2.44 -0.08
N PRO A 64 12.59 2.15 -1.28
CA PRO A 64 13.64 2.98 -1.89
C PRO A 64 13.17 4.40 -2.20
N TRP A 65 11.87 4.58 -2.48
CA TRP A 65 11.24 5.86 -2.77
C TRP A 65 10.79 6.60 -1.51
N LYS A 66 10.86 5.95 -0.34
CA LYS A 66 10.45 6.50 0.95
C LYS A 66 8.98 6.92 0.98
N GLU A 67 8.13 6.21 0.24
CA GLU A 67 6.70 6.48 0.09
C GLU A 67 5.86 5.59 0.99
N HIS A 68 6.43 4.58 1.65
CA HIS A 68 5.71 3.61 2.47
C HIS A 68 4.61 2.87 1.68
N ASP A 69 4.86 2.61 0.40
CA ASP A 69 3.92 1.96 -0.51
C ASP A 69 4.06 0.43 -0.52
N MET A 70 5.16 -0.13 -0.01
CA MET A 70 5.39 -1.57 0.03
C MET A 70 5.99 -2.03 1.36
N GLY A 71 5.65 -3.26 1.77
CA GLY A 71 6.27 -3.90 2.93
C GLY A 71 6.09 -5.41 2.94
N LYS A 72 7.00 -6.09 3.66
CA LYS A 72 7.03 -7.55 3.82
C LYS A 72 6.65 -7.92 5.26
N ILE A 73 5.71 -8.84 5.41
CA ILE A 73 5.25 -9.34 6.72
C ILE A 73 5.51 -10.84 6.77
N GLU A 74 6.07 -11.31 7.88
CA GLU A 74 6.29 -12.73 8.14
C GLU A 74 5.37 -13.14 9.29
N LEU A 75 4.41 -14.03 9.02
CA LEU A 75 3.42 -14.54 9.98
C LEU A 75 3.05 -15.97 9.58
N PHE A 76 2.76 -16.84 10.56
CA PHE A 76 2.29 -18.21 10.30
C PHE A 76 3.24 -19.04 9.43
N ASP A 77 4.56 -18.85 9.59
CA ASP A 77 5.61 -19.44 8.75
C ASP A 77 5.52 -19.08 7.25
N GLU A 78 4.74 -18.04 6.94
CA GLU A 78 4.47 -17.56 5.60
C GLU A 78 4.92 -16.11 5.44
N LYS A 79 5.15 -15.72 4.18
CA LYS A 79 5.61 -14.38 3.83
C LYS A 79 4.56 -13.70 2.96
N PHE A 80 4.18 -12.50 3.39
CA PHE A 80 3.20 -11.66 2.71
C PHE A 80 3.83 -10.35 2.27
N PHE A 81 3.37 -9.81 1.15
CA PHE A 81 3.55 -8.41 0.80
C PHE A 81 2.24 -7.65 0.97
N PHE A 82 2.36 -6.39 1.38
CA PHE A 82 1.39 -5.38 0.94
C PHE A 82 2.07 -4.44 -0.05
N LYS A 83 1.33 -4.00 -1.07
CA LYS A 83 1.77 -2.99 -2.04
C LYS A 83 0.63 -2.02 -2.32
N ILE A 84 0.90 -0.72 -2.37
CA ILE A 84 -0.05 0.35 -2.68
C ILE A 84 0.27 0.87 -4.08
N ASP A 85 -0.64 0.62 -5.02
CA ASP A 85 -0.55 1.15 -6.37
C ASP A 85 -1.42 2.43 -6.52
N TYR A 86 -0.93 3.38 -7.32
CA TYR A 86 -1.60 4.66 -7.56
C TYR A 86 -2.35 4.65 -8.90
N PHE A 87 -3.67 4.67 -8.84
CA PHE A 87 -4.52 4.72 -10.02
C PHE A 87 -5.26 6.04 -10.15
N ASP A 88 -5.62 6.41 -11.37
CA ASP A 88 -6.57 7.48 -11.63
C ASP A 88 -7.90 7.17 -10.94
N ARG A 89 -8.44 8.13 -10.20
CA ARG A 89 -9.60 7.94 -9.34
C ARG A 89 -10.88 7.58 -10.09
N GLN A 90 -11.02 8.00 -11.35
CA GLN A 90 -12.19 7.69 -12.17
C GLN A 90 -11.98 6.45 -13.04
N LYS A 91 -10.74 6.03 -13.26
CA LYS A 91 -10.38 4.95 -14.20
C LYS A 91 -9.60 3.82 -13.54
N TYR A 92 -9.61 3.71 -12.21
CA TYR A 92 -8.84 2.70 -11.49
C TYR A 92 -9.19 1.25 -11.90
N GLU A 93 -10.44 0.99 -12.27
CA GLU A 93 -10.89 -0.32 -12.74
C GLU A 93 -10.32 -0.70 -14.11
N GLN A 94 -9.88 0.28 -14.89
CA GLN A 94 -9.22 0.09 -16.18
C GLN A 94 -7.69 -0.04 -16.04
N GLY A 95 -7.15 0.01 -14.81
CA GLY A 95 -5.72 -0.08 -14.55
C GLY A 95 -4.94 1.18 -14.97
N ILE A 96 -5.59 2.32 -15.14
CA ILE A 96 -4.93 3.57 -15.55
C ILE A 96 -4.20 4.19 -14.36
N ALA A 97 -2.87 4.28 -14.44
CA ALA A 97 -2.04 4.88 -13.40
C ALA A 97 -2.31 6.39 -13.24
N SER A 98 -2.27 6.88 -11.99
CA SER A 98 -2.29 8.31 -11.72
C SER A 98 -0.88 8.90 -11.87
N GLN A 99 -0.80 10.13 -12.37
CA GLN A 99 0.45 10.91 -12.44
C GLN A 99 0.62 11.88 -11.25
N GLU A 100 -0.37 11.96 -10.35
CA GLU A 100 -0.39 12.89 -9.21
C GLU A 100 -0.71 12.15 -7.90
N PRO A 101 0.16 11.22 -7.44
CA PRO A 101 -0.07 10.37 -6.27
C PRO A 101 -0.34 11.16 -4.96
N GLU A 102 0.17 12.38 -4.85
CA GLU A 102 -0.05 13.31 -3.76
C GLU A 102 -1.47 13.93 -3.76
N ASN A 103 -2.18 13.92 -4.90
CA ASN A 103 -3.49 14.54 -5.05
C ASN A 103 -4.61 13.54 -4.79
N VAL A 104 -5.24 13.65 -3.62
CA VAL A 104 -6.35 12.76 -3.22
C VAL A 104 -7.58 12.85 -4.13
N HIS A 105 -7.76 13.93 -4.89
CA HIS A 105 -8.89 14.07 -5.82
C HIS A 105 -8.64 13.41 -7.17
N LYS A 106 -7.38 13.15 -7.53
CA LYS A 106 -6.99 12.49 -8.78
C LYS A 106 -6.53 11.06 -8.59
N THR A 107 -5.97 10.73 -7.42
CA THR A 107 -5.43 9.41 -7.12
C THR A 107 -6.37 8.60 -6.23
N PHE A 108 -6.53 7.33 -6.60
CA PHE A 108 -7.16 6.28 -5.81
C PHE A 108 -6.13 5.18 -5.56
N ARG A 109 -5.95 4.83 -4.28
CA ARG A 109 -4.96 3.84 -3.85
C ARG A 109 -5.55 2.45 -3.88
N VAL A 110 -4.85 1.49 -4.49
CA VAL A 110 -5.22 0.09 -4.40
C VAL A 110 -4.13 -0.61 -3.61
N MET A 111 -4.45 -1.03 -2.39
CA MET A 111 -3.52 -1.84 -1.60
C MET A 111 -3.80 -3.31 -1.86
N THR A 112 -2.83 -4.03 -2.40
CA THR A 112 -2.89 -5.48 -2.59
C THR A 112 -2.11 -6.16 -1.48
N ILE A 113 -2.75 -7.10 -0.78
CA ILE A 113 -2.14 -7.99 0.20
C ILE A 113 -2.08 -9.38 -0.43
N MET A 114 -0.88 -9.95 -0.50
CA MET A 114 -0.59 -11.17 -1.26
C MET A 114 0.55 -11.98 -0.63
N LEU A 115 0.68 -13.25 -0.97
CA LEU A 115 1.88 -14.02 -0.66
C LEU A 115 3.08 -13.47 -1.44
N THR A 116 4.28 -13.59 -0.90
CA THR A 116 5.49 -13.15 -1.63
C THR A 116 5.74 -13.94 -2.90
N SER A 117 5.18 -15.16 -3.02
CA SER A 117 5.27 -15.99 -4.23
C SER A 117 4.36 -15.51 -5.37
N GLU A 118 3.44 -14.57 -5.10
CA GLU A 118 2.54 -13.97 -6.10
C GLU A 118 3.11 -12.68 -6.72
N TYR A 119 4.27 -12.21 -6.23
CA TYR A 119 4.96 -10.99 -6.67
C TYR A 119 6.17 -11.33 -7.54
#